data_AF-A0A7X2PTL8-F1
#
_entry.id   AF-A0A7X2PTL8-F1
#
_cell.length_a   1.000
_cell.length_b   1.000
_cell.length_c   1.000
_cell.angle_alpha   90.00
_cell.angle_beta   90.00
_cell.angle_gamma   90.00
#
_symmetry.space_group_name_H-M   'P 1'
#
loop_
_entity.id
_entity.type
_entity.pdbx_description
1 polymer ?
#
loop_
_entity_poly.entity_id
_entity_poly.type
_entity_poly.pdbx_seq_one_letter_code
_entity_poly.pdbx_strand_id
1 'polypeptide(L)'
;MEERAFFRESETTKPLQLNCPFCRTVDSYDLRWMVRKKLDQLPRGADERDRARFAKFASYMVLLDDKAMCKNMRCRKRFDISGVKTMAFI
;
A
#
# COMPACT_ATOMS: atom_id res chain seq x y z
N MET A 1 23.28 -3.83 5.88
CA MET A 1 22.00 -4.10 6.56
C MET A 1 20.90 -4.40 5.51
N GLU A 2 19.92 -5.26 5.78
CA GLU A 2 18.79 -5.48 4.83
C GLU A 2 17.81 -4.30 4.84
N GLU A 3 17.23 -3.97 3.68
CA GLU A 3 16.37 -2.80 3.53
C GLU A 3 15.15 -2.80 4.45
N ARG A 4 14.62 -3.98 4.79
CA ARG A 4 13.48 -4.15 5.71
C ARG A 4 13.79 -3.65 7.14
N ALA A 5 15.05 -3.67 7.56
CA ALA A 5 15.44 -3.22 8.90
C ALA A 5 15.33 -1.70 9.09
N PHE A 6 15.19 -0.93 8.01
CA PHE A 6 15.04 0.53 8.06
C PHE A 6 13.58 1.01 8.18
N PHE A 7 12.61 0.09 8.13
CA PHE A 7 11.19 0.44 8.12
C PHE A 7 10.43 -0.24 9.25
N ARG A 8 9.47 0.48 9.81
CA ARG A 8 8.38 -0.09 10.61
C ARG A 8 7.23 -0.42 9.66
N GLU A 9 6.90 -1.70 9.54
CA GLU A 9 5.76 -2.18 8.76
C GLU A 9 4.50 -2.12 9.64
N SER A 10 3.42 -1.56 9.11
CA SER A 10 2.10 -1.53 9.75
C SER A 10 1.02 -1.69 8.70
N GLU A 11 -0.07 -2.36 9.03
CA GLU A 11 -1.22 -2.53 8.13
C GLU A 11 -2.27 -1.46 8.41
N THR A 12 -2.85 -0.88 7.37
CA THR A 12 -3.95 0.07 7.46
C THR A 12 -4.97 -0.20 6.38
N THR A 13 -6.23 0.11 6.66
CA THR A 13 -7.31 0.01 5.68
C THR A 13 -7.72 1.41 5.27
N LYS A 14 -7.75 1.66 3.95
CA LYS A 14 -8.19 2.96 3.42
C LYS A 14 -9.33 2.77 2.42
N PRO A 15 -10.42 3.56 2.55
CA PRO A 15 -11.50 3.55 1.58
C PRO A 15 -11.01 4.13 0.25
N LEU A 16 -11.33 3.45 -0.85
CA LEU A 16 -11.06 3.92 -2.19
C LEU A 16 -12.28 3.72 -3.08
N GLN A 17 -12.61 4.73 -3.87
CA GLN A 17 -13.69 4.63 -4.84
C GLN A 17 -13.22 3.80 -6.04
N LEU A 18 -13.89 2.68 -6.29
CA LEU A 18 -13.62 1.81 -7.43
C LEU A 18 -14.86 1.70 -8.32
N ASN A 19 -14.62 1.63 -9.63
CA ASN A 19 -15.65 1.37 -10.62
C ASN A 19 -15.65 -0.12 -10.99
N CYS A 20 -16.79 -0.80 -10.81
CA CYS A 20 -16.91 -2.19 -11.20
C CYS A 20 -16.99 -2.33 -12.73
N PRO A 21 -16.10 -3.09 -13.39
CA PRO A 21 -16.11 -3.24 -14.85
C PRO A 21 -17.36 -3.98 -15.38
N PHE A 22 -18.03 -4.76 -14.52
CA PHE A 22 -19.18 -5.58 -14.91
C PHE A 22 -20.51 -4.85 -14.87
N CYS A 23 -20.75 -4.02 -13.85
CA CYS A 23 -22.03 -3.31 -13.68
C CYS A 23 -21.87 -1.78 -13.68
N ARG A 24 -20.64 -1.28 -13.84
CA ARG A 24 -20.29 0.16 -13.90
C ARG A 24 -20.73 0.97 -12.70
N THR A 25 -20.94 0.30 -11.56
CA THR A 25 -21.24 0.99 -10.30
C THR A 25 -19.95 1.48 -9.67
N VAL A 26 -19.98 2.73 -9.23
CA VAL A 26 -18.90 3.35 -8.46
C VAL A 26 -19.30 3.29 -6.99
N ASP A 27 -18.45 2.67 -6.18
CA ASP A 27 -18.67 2.53 -4.74
C ASP A 27 -17.33 2.63 -4.00
N SER A 28 -17.37 2.87 -2.70
CA SER A 28 -16.20 2.91 -1.84
C SER A 28 -15.86 1.52 -1.32
N TYR A 29 -14.63 1.07 -1.52
CA TYR A 29 -14.14 -0.22 -1.06
C TYR A 29 -13.01 0.01 -0.06
N ASP A 30 -13.07 -0.68 1.07
CA ASP A 30 -12.04 -0.62 2.09
C ASP A 30 -10.93 -1.58 1.70
N LEU A 31 -9.82 -1.01 1.22
CA LEU A 31 -8.67 -1.77 0.75
C LEU A 31 -7.58 -1.79 1.81
N ARG A 32 -6.86 -2.90 1.92
CA ARG A 32 -5.73 -3.09 2.82
C ARG A 32 -4.44 -2.58 2.21
N TRP A 33 -3.68 -1.85 3.02
CA TRP A 33 -2.42 -1.22 2.66
C TRP A 33 -1.35 -1.59 3.68
N MET A 34 -0.17 -1.95 3.19
CA MET A 34 1.03 -2.09 4.00
C MET A 34 1.76 -0.75 4.02
N VAL A 35 1.78 -0.07 5.17
CA VAL A 35 2.54 1.14 5.40
C VAL A 35 3.94 0.78 5.87
N ARG A 36 4.94 1.17 5.10
CA ARG A 36 6.36 1.09 5.45
C ARG A 36 6.84 2.48 5.84
N LYS A 37 6.82 2.75 7.13
CA LYS A 37 7.30 4.02 7.68
C LYS A 37 8.79 3.91 7.94
N LYS A 38 9.58 4.82 7.36
CA LYS A 38 11.02 4.90 7.64
C LYS A 38 11.23 5.17 9.13
N LEU A 39 12.19 4.47 9.74
CA LEU A 39 12.58 4.71 11.13
C LEU A 39 13.15 6.13 11.29
N ASP A 40 13.01 6.73 12.47
CA ASP A 40 13.55 8.07 12.73
C ASP A 40 15.08 8.08 12.87
N GLN A 41 15.67 6.94 13.26
CA GLN A 41 17.11 6.77 13.45
C GLN A 41 17.61 5.48 12.80
N LEU A 42 18.83 5.51 12.26
CA LEU A 42 19.49 4.29 11.79
C LEU A 42 19.85 3.39 12.98
N PRO A 43 19.72 2.06 12.84
CA PRO A 43 20.20 1.13 13.86
C PRO A 43 21.71 1.29 14.12
N ARG A 44 22.13 1.08 15.37
CA ARG A 44 23.54 1.18 15.78
C ARG A 44 24.36 0.14 15.00
N GLY A 45 25.42 0.58 14.31
CA GLY A 45 26.25 -0.27 13.45
C GLY A 45 26.03 -0.10 11.94
N ALA A 46 25.26 0.90 11.50
CA ALA A 46 25.09 1.20 10.08
C ALA A 46 26.35 1.86 9.47
N ASP A 47 26.84 1.28 8.37
CA ASP A 47 27.95 1.83 7.57
C ASP A 47 27.55 3.09 6.79
N GLU A 48 28.53 3.77 6.22
CA GLU A 48 28.32 4.99 5.41
C GLU A 48 27.40 4.76 4.19
N ARG A 49 27.46 3.56 3.60
CA ARG A 49 26.54 3.13 2.54
C ARG A 49 25.09 3.04 3.02
N ASP A 50 24.89 2.53 4.24
CA ASP A 50 23.56 2.37 4.83
C ASP A 50 22.96 3.74 5.17
N ARG A 51 23.78 4.71 5.61
CA ARG A 51 23.34 6.11 5.81
C ARG A 51 22.91 6.76 4.49
N ALA A 52 23.68 6.58 3.42
CA ALA A 52 23.34 7.16 2.12
C ALA A 52 22.02 6.58 1.56
N ARG A 53 21.79 5.27 1.74
CA ARG A 53 20.52 4.61 1.37
C ARG A 53 19.36 5.11 2.23
N PHE A 54 19.55 5.15 3.54
CA PHE A 54 18.54 5.65 4.47
C PHE A 54 18.12 7.08 4.14
N ALA A 55 19.05 7.98 3.82
CA ALA A 55 18.74 9.36 3.43
C ALA A 55 17.80 9.45 2.21
N LYS A 56 17.92 8.52 1.25
CA LYS A 56 17.10 8.49 0.04
C LYS A 56 15.74 7.82 0.23
N PHE A 57 15.58 6.98 1.24
CA PHE A 57 14.31 6.32 1.48
C PHE A 57 13.26 7.27 2.02
N ALA A 58 12.07 7.22 1.41
CA ALA A 58 10.85 7.86 1.88
C ALA A 58 9.91 6.80 2.47
N SER A 59 8.98 7.24 3.31
CA SER A 59 7.89 6.36 3.75
C SER A 59 6.95 6.11 2.58
N TYR A 60 6.42 4.89 2.47
CA TYR A 60 5.47 4.56 1.41
C TYR A 60 4.45 3.54 1.90
N MET A 61 3.32 3.48 1.22
CA MET A 61 2.32 2.44 1.38
C MET A 61 2.21 1.61 0.10
N VAL A 62 1.97 0.32 0.28
CA VAL A 62 1.76 -0.66 -0.79
C VAL A 62 0.35 -1.22 -0.65
N LEU A 63 -0.42 -1.21 -1.73
CA LEU A 63 -1.74 -1.86 -1.76
C LEU A 63 -1.55 -3.38 -1.70
N LEU A 64 -2.21 -4.03 -0.75
CA LEU A 64 -2.15 -5.48 -0.55
C LEU A 64 -3.27 -6.23 -1.28
N ASP A 65 -4.44 -5.61 -1.44
CA ASP A 65 -5.56 -6.24 -2.11
C ASP A 65 -5.43 -6.13 -3.64
N ASP A 66 -5.57 -7.26 -4.32
CA ASP A 66 -5.56 -7.39 -5.78
C ASP A 66 -6.98 -7.42 -6.37
N LYS A 67 -7.97 -7.88 -5.58
CA LYS A 67 -9.35 -8.08 -6.02
C LYS A 67 -10.34 -7.49 -5.03
N ALA A 68 -11.43 -6.94 -5.57
CA ALA A 68 -12.58 -6.49 -4.80
C ALA A 68 -13.86 -7.23 -5.24
N MET A 69 -14.77 -7.47 -4.30
CA MET A 69 -16.10 -8.00 -4.59
C MET A 69 -17.07 -6.84 -4.73
N CYS A 70 -17.75 -6.73 -5.87
CA CYS A 70 -18.70 -5.65 -6.12
C CYS A 70 -19.79 -5.60 -5.04
N LYS A 71 -19.96 -4.43 -4.39
CA LYS A 71 -20.98 -4.17 -3.36
C LYS A 71 -22.41 -4.18 -3.89
N ASN A 72 -22.59 -4.00 -5.20
CA ASN A 72 -23.91 -4.11 -5.83
C ASN A 72 -24.45 -5.54 -5.73
N MET A 73 -25.55 -5.69 -4.98
CA MET A 73 -26.23 -6.97 -4.73
C MET A 73 -26.66 -7.73 -6.00
N ARG A 74 -26.92 -7.00 -7.10
CA ARG A 74 -27.27 -7.61 -8.40
C ARG A 74 -26.05 -8.16 -9.16
N CYS A 75 -24.85 -7.61 -8.90
CA CYS A 75 -23.64 -8.00 -9.60
C CYS A 75 -22.85 -9.05 -8.81
N ARG A 76 -22.43 -8.71 -7.58
CA ARG A 76 -21.60 -9.55 -6.67
C ARG A 76 -20.37 -10.21 -7.31
N LYS A 77 -19.95 -9.78 -8.51
CA LYS A 77 -18.77 -10.31 -9.19
C LYS A 77 -17.50 -9.78 -8.52
N ARG A 78 -16.47 -10.62 -8.46
CA ARG A 78 -15.12 -10.21 -8.11
C ARG A 78 -14.45 -9.61 -9.33
N PHE A 79 -13.77 -8.49 -9.15
CA PHE A 79 -13.00 -7.81 -10.19
C PHE A 79 -11.63 -7.44 -9.67
N ASP A 80 -10.65 -7.37 -10.57
CA ASP A 80 -9.31 -6.93 -10.24
C ASP A 80 -9.30 -5.41 -10.02
N ILE A 81 -8.61 -4.99 -8.97
CA ILE A 81 -8.43 -3.58 -8.61
C ILE A 81 -7.44 -2.97 -9.61
N SER A 82 -7.98 -2.48 -10.73
CA SER A 82 -7.21 -1.88 -11.81
C SER A 82 -7.19 -0.35 -11.71
N GLY A 83 -6.08 0.27 -12.11
CA GLY A 83 -5.94 1.74 -12.13
C GLY A 83 -5.59 2.37 -10.77
N VAL A 84 -5.49 1.59 -9.70
CA VAL A 84 -4.98 2.07 -8.41
C VAL A 84 -3.47 1.95 -8.41
N LYS A 85 -2.77 3.04 -8.06
CA LYS A 85 -1.31 2.97 -7.85
C LYS A 85 -1.04 2.02 -6.70
N THR A 86 -0.38 0.91 -6.99
CA THR A 86 -0.01 -0.11 -6.00
C THR A 86 0.99 0.42 -4.98
N MET A 87 1.64 1.54 -5.26
CA MET A 87 2.56 2.23 -4.35
C MET A 87 2.23 3.72 -4.28
N ALA A 88 2.22 4.27 -3.07
CA ALA A 88 2.07 5.69 -2.83
C ALA A 88 3.05 6.14 -1.73
N PHE A 89 3.74 7.25 -1.96
CA PHE A 89 4.64 7.86 -0.98
C PHE A 89 3.83 8.63 0.08
N ILE A 90 4.31 8.60 1.33
CA ILE A 90 3.73 9.27 2.50
C ILE A 90 4.70 10.34 3.00
#